data_AF-A0A7J4S7S6-F1
#
_entry.id   AF-A0A7J4S7S6-F1
#
_cell.length_a   1.000
_cell.length_b   1.000
_cell.length_c   1.000
_cell.angle_alpha   90.00
_cell.angle_beta   90.00
_cell.angle_gamma   90.00
#
_symmetry.space_group_name_H-M   'P 1'
#
loop_
_entity.id
_entity.type
_entity.pdbx_description
1 polymer ?
#
loop_
_entity_poly.entity_id
_entity_poly.type
_entity_poly.pdbx_seq_one_letter_code
_entity_poly.pdbx_strand_id
1 'polypeptide(L)'
;RIFPTDNLVIIYGRCTHLCCIPGWQLVSNSFTDDSWTPGGTDDGGTKLFCICHSSRFDPTALEMNSNRNRSNGATFNYAGIKVSGGPAPVGLPIIPVQMNGDNIEGITDYLDWYTYCD
;
A
#
# COMPACT_ATOMS: atom_id res chain seq x y z
N ARG A 1 -12.85 -9.93 -0.94
CA ARG A 1 -12.36 -10.10 -2.34
C ARG A 1 -10.93 -9.56 -2.40
N ILE A 2 -9.93 -10.36 -2.78
CA ILE A 2 -8.51 -9.97 -2.72
C ILE A 2 -8.01 -9.44 -4.08
N PHE A 3 -8.77 -9.68 -5.15
CA PHE A 3 -8.47 -9.20 -6.50
C PHE A 3 -9.22 -7.90 -6.78
N PRO A 4 -8.52 -6.79 -7.10
CA PRO A 4 -9.16 -5.56 -7.52
C PRO A 4 -10.02 -5.76 -8.78
N THR A 5 -11.06 -4.96 -8.91
CA THR A 5 -11.94 -4.94 -10.10
C THR A 5 -12.09 -3.51 -10.61
N ASP A 6 -12.67 -3.36 -11.79
CA ASP A 6 -13.05 -2.04 -12.33
C ASP A 6 -11.85 -1.10 -12.54
N ASN A 7 -10.64 -1.65 -12.66
CA ASN A 7 -9.36 -0.92 -12.73
C ASN A 7 -9.12 0.00 -11.53
N LEU A 8 -9.73 -0.28 -10.37
CA LEU A 8 -9.58 0.50 -9.15
C LEU A 8 -8.73 -0.27 -8.14
N VAL A 9 -7.71 0.39 -7.60
CA VAL A 9 -6.96 -0.07 -6.43
C VAL A 9 -7.07 1.01 -5.37
N ILE A 10 -7.58 0.66 -4.19
CA ILE A 10 -7.66 1.56 -3.04
C ILE A 10 -6.72 1.04 -1.98
N ILE A 11 -5.90 1.92 -1.41
CA ILE A 11 -4.79 1.57 -0.53
C ILE A 11 -5.03 2.19 0.84
N TYR A 12 -4.74 1.44 1.90
CA TYR A 12 -4.75 1.97 3.24
C TYR A 12 -3.55 2.89 3.45
N GLY A 13 -3.81 4.17 3.76
CA GLY A 13 -2.82 5.25 3.82
C GLY A 13 -1.92 5.25 5.06
N ARG A 14 -1.48 4.08 5.53
CA ARG A 14 -0.59 3.95 6.70
C ARG A 14 0.61 3.08 6.39
N CYS A 15 1.81 3.61 6.53
CA CYS A 15 3.05 2.87 6.32
C CYS A 15 3.16 1.68 7.28
N THR A 16 3.46 0.50 6.76
CA THR A 16 3.69 -0.75 7.50
C THR A 16 4.98 -0.76 8.32
N HIS A 17 5.83 0.26 8.20
CA HIS A 17 6.97 0.46 9.08
C HIS A 17 6.53 0.99 10.45
N LEU A 18 6.08 2.26 10.50
CA LEU A 18 5.75 2.98 11.74
C LEU A 18 4.56 3.94 11.54
N CYS A 19 3.59 3.56 10.70
CA CYS A 19 2.27 4.18 10.60
C CYS A 19 2.20 5.65 10.16
N CYS A 20 3.29 6.21 9.63
CA CYS A 20 3.25 7.47 8.90
C CYS A 20 2.33 7.39 7.67
N ILE A 21 1.86 8.54 7.20
CA ILE A 21 1.03 8.62 6.00
C ILE A 21 1.97 8.66 4.79
N PRO A 22 2.01 7.61 3.94
CA PRO A 22 2.73 7.67 2.68
C PRO A 22 1.92 8.53 1.70
N GLY A 23 2.61 9.27 0.85
CA GLY A 23 1.99 10.11 -0.17
C GLY A 23 2.57 9.81 -1.54
N TRP A 24 1.92 10.33 -2.58
CA TRP A 24 2.56 10.44 -3.88
C TRP A 24 3.79 11.34 -3.72
N GLN A 25 4.91 10.95 -4.33
CA GLN A 25 6.16 11.68 -4.25
C GLN A 25 6.05 12.96 -5.11
N LEU A 26 5.51 14.05 -4.53
CA LEU A 26 5.15 15.30 -5.23
C LEU A 26 6.26 16.37 -5.27
N VAL A 27 7.45 16.08 -4.72
CA VAL A 27 8.56 17.04 -4.69
C VAL A 27 9.54 16.64 -5.76
N SER A 28 9.94 17.54 -6.67
CA SER A 28 10.93 17.28 -7.72
C SER A 28 12.36 17.51 -7.21
N ASN A 29 13.13 16.43 -7.09
CA ASN A 29 14.56 16.38 -6.76
C ASN A 29 15.20 15.11 -7.36
N SER A 30 16.52 14.95 -7.26
CA SER A 30 17.25 13.82 -7.85
C SER A 30 16.92 12.44 -7.28
N PHE A 31 16.21 12.35 -6.14
CA PHE A 31 15.73 11.11 -5.54
C PHE A 31 14.26 10.81 -5.86
N THR A 32 13.57 11.74 -6.53
CA THR A 32 12.13 11.74 -6.81
C THR A 32 11.84 11.96 -8.30
N ASP A 33 12.88 11.97 -9.14
CA ASP A 33 12.74 12.33 -10.56
C ASP A 33 11.84 11.29 -11.26
N ASP A 34 10.94 11.76 -12.13
CA ASP A 34 9.83 10.98 -12.70
C ASP A 34 10.30 10.10 -13.87
N SER A 35 11.15 9.11 -13.60
CA SER A 35 11.61 8.12 -14.59
C SER A 35 10.74 6.86 -14.55
N TRP A 36 9.50 7.01 -15.02
CA TRP A 36 8.51 5.93 -15.02
C TRP A 36 8.92 4.71 -15.85
N THR A 37 9.14 3.58 -15.18
CA THR A 37 9.28 2.26 -15.82
C THR A 37 8.28 1.28 -15.18
N PRO A 38 7.40 0.62 -15.97
CA PRO A 38 6.51 -0.43 -15.46
C PRO A 38 7.27 -1.54 -14.73
N GLY A 39 6.78 -1.97 -13.56
CA GLY A 39 7.38 -3.05 -12.77
C GLY A 39 8.20 -2.60 -11.55
N GLY A 40 8.22 -1.30 -11.25
CA GLY A 40 8.67 -0.79 -9.95
C GLY A 40 10.14 -1.07 -9.62
N THR A 41 10.96 -1.40 -10.62
CA THR A 41 12.42 -1.49 -10.45
C THR A 41 12.96 -0.11 -10.09
N ASP A 42 14.08 -0.08 -9.38
CA ASP A 42 14.63 1.13 -8.75
C ASP A 42 15.05 2.25 -9.73
N ASP A 43 14.79 2.08 -11.04
CA ASP A 43 15.04 3.04 -12.11
C ASP A 43 13.98 4.17 -12.20
N GLY A 44 13.11 4.31 -11.18
CA GLY A 44 12.44 5.59 -10.85
C GLY A 44 10.97 5.76 -11.24
N GLY A 45 10.17 4.70 -11.36
CA GLY A 45 8.73 4.80 -11.64
C GLY A 45 7.81 4.55 -10.46
N THR A 46 6.77 5.40 -10.31
CA THR A 46 5.60 5.28 -9.41
C THR A 46 5.93 4.86 -7.99
N LYS A 47 6.41 5.79 -7.18
CA LYS A 47 6.69 5.53 -5.77
C LYS A 47 5.64 6.24 -4.93
N LEU A 48 4.72 5.46 -4.36
CA LEU A 48 4.08 5.93 -3.15
C LEU A 48 5.16 5.91 -2.06
N PHE A 49 5.46 7.08 -1.50
CA PHE A 49 6.63 7.34 -0.70
C PHE A 49 6.26 7.72 0.73
N CYS A 50 6.88 7.05 1.70
CA CYS A 50 6.77 7.39 3.11
C CYS A 50 7.97 8.26 3.52
N ILE A 51 7.74 9.56 3.69
CA ILE A 51 8.78 10.54 4.01
C ILE A 51 9.52 10.27 5.32
N CYS A 52 8.90 9.55 6.26
CA CYS A 52 9.49 9.34 7.57
C CYS A 52 10.82 8.56 7.52
N HIS A 53 10.86 7.48 6.74
CA HIS A 53 12.04 6.60 6.67
C HIS A 53 12.31 6.10 5.25
N SER A 54 11.77 6.80 4.25
CA SER A 54 11.99 6.53 2.84
C SER A 54 11.50 5.17 2.33
N SER A 55 10.47 4.59 2.97
CA SER A 55 9.79 3.41 2.42
C SER A 55 9.08 3.75 1.12
N ARG A 56 9.14 2.86 0.14
CA ARG A 56 8.60 3.03 -1.21
C ARG A 56 7.70 1.84 -1.54
N PHE A 57 6.59 2.11 -2.22
CA PHE A 57 5.62 1.11 -2.62
C PHE A 57 5.23 1.29 -4.09
N ASP A 58 5.11 0.18 -4.81
CA ASP A 58 4.69 0.11 -6.21
C ASP A 58 3.18 -0.18 -6.30
N PRO A 59 2.34 0.81 -6.66
CA PRO A 59 0.89 0.63 -6.74
C PRO A 59 0.43 -0.22 -7.93
N THR A 60 1.34 -0.60 -8.83
CA THR A 60 1.03 -1.41 -10.03
C THR A 60 1.27 -2.90 -9.83
N ALA A 61 1.90 -3.29 -8.72
CA ALA A 61 2.17 -4.67 -8.37
C ALA A 61 1.53 -5.03 -7.02
N LEU A 62 0.84 -6.16 -6.97
CA LEU A 62 0.24 -6.70 -5.74
C LEU A 62 1.07 -7.85 -5.20
N GLU A 63 1.12 -7.97 -3.88
CA GLU A 63 1.74 -9.07 -3.17
C GLU A 63 0.85 -9.53 -2.00
N MET A 64 1.00 -10.80 -1.63
CA MET A 64 0.38 -11.35 -0.42
C MET A 64 1.32 -11.15 0.77
N ASN A 65 0.80 -10.53 1.82
CA ASN A 65 1.54 -10.17 3.02
C ASN A 65 0.96 -10.84 4.25
N SER A 66 1.80 -10.97 5.28
CA SER A 66 1.41 -11.38 6.63
C SER A 66 1.84 -10.30 7.61
N ASN A 67 0.97 -9.89 8.53
CA ASN A 67 1.29 -8.90 9.56
C ASN A 67 0.55 -9.25 10.87
N ARG A 68 0.82 -8.48 11.92
CA ARG A 68 0.34 -8.75 13.26
C ARG A 68 -0.62 -7.66 13.72
N ASN A 69 -1.75 -8.08 14.29
CA ASN A 69 -2.66 -7.19 14.97
C ASN A 69 -1.95 -6.62 16.21
N ARG A 70 -1.89 -5.29 16.30
CA ARG A 70 -1.12 -4.60 17.33
C ARG A 70 -1.73 -4.73 18.72
N SER A 71 -3.05 -4.90 18.81
CA SER A 71 -3.78 -4.97 20.09
C SER A 71 -3.78 -6.36 20.72
N ASN A 72 -3.84 -7.44 19.91
CA ASN A 72 -3.97 -8.80 20.43
C ASN A 72 -2.84 -9.75 19.99
N GLY A 73 -1.96 -9.31 19.09
CA GLY A 73 -0.83 -10.08 18.62
C GLY A 73 -1.19 -11.24 17.68
N ALA A 74 -2.42 -11.36 17.20
CA ALA A 74 -2.80 -12.34 16.20
C ALA A 74 -2.16 -12.01 14.83
N THR A 75 -1.72 -13.03 14.11
CA THR A 75 -1.23 -12.87 12.74
C THR A 75 -2.39 -12.95 11.76
N PHE A 76 -2.37 -12.12 10.73
CA PHE A 76 -3.35 -12.10 9.66
C PHE A 76 -2.67 -11.92 8.30
N ASN A 77 -3.35 -12.33 7.23
CA ASN A 77 -2.88 -12.18 5.87
C ASN A 77 -3.74 -11.19 5.09
N TYR A 78 -3.14 -10.46 4.17
CA TYR A 78 -3.82 -9.48 3.32
C TYR A 78 -3.08 -9.32 2.00
N ALA A 79 -3.76 -8.83 0.97
CA ALA A 79 -3.07 -8.33 -0.22
C ALA A 79 -2.67 -6.87 -0.01
N GLY A 80 -1.49 -6.50 -0.49
CA GLY A 80 -1.02 -5.13 -0.48
C GLY A 80 -0.33 -4.76 -1.78
N ILE A 81 -0.13 -3.46 -1.98
CA ILE A 81 0.77 -2.98 -3.02
C ILE A 81 2.22 -3.23 -2.60
N LYS A 82 3.03 -3.68 -3.55
CA LYS A 82 4.37 -4.23 -3.31
C LYS A 82 5.31 -3.22 -2.66
N VAL A 83 6.11 -3.65 -1.68
CA VAL A 83 7.26 -2.86 -1.21
C VAL A 83 8.33 -2.84 -2.31
N SER A 84 8.73 -1.64 -2.72
CA SER A 84 9.82 -1.44 -3.68
C SER A 84 11.11 -0.93 -3.03
N GLY A 85 11.07 -0.50 -1.77
CA GLY A 85 12.30 -0.18 -1.02
C GLY A 85 12.07 0.46 0.35
N GLY A 86 13.18 0.74 1.04
CA GLY A 86 13.20 1.29 2.40
C GLY A 86 12.84 0.27 3.49
N PRO A 87 12.60 0.71 4.73
CA PRO A 87 12.51 -0.19 5.90
C PRO A 87 11.10 -0.75 6.16
N ALA A 88 10.14 -0.54 5.27
CA ALA A 88 8.82 -1.14 5.45
C ALA A 88 8.91 -2.66 5.29
N PRO A 89 8.42 -3.47 6.26
CA PRO A 89 8.62 -4.92 6.24
C PRO A 89 7.72 -5.65 5.23
N VAL A 90 6.58 -5.06 4.86
CA VAL A 90 5.54 -5.66 4.01
C VAL A 90 4.77 -4.56 3.25
N GLY A 91 4.07 -4.92 2.18
CA GLY A 91 3.34 -3.98 1.31
C GLY A 91 2.18 -3.28 2.00
N LEU A 92 1.75 -2.13 1.47
CA LEU A 92 0.59 -1.42 2.05
C LEU A 92 -0.70 -2.16 1.74
N PRO A 93 -1.59 -2.40 2.72
CA PRO A 93 -2.82 -3.12 2.45
C PRO A 93 -3.69 -2.43 1.41
N ILE A 94 -4.31 -3.24 0.54
CA ILE A 94 -5.43 -2.74 -0.26
C ILE A 94 -6.70 -2.76 0.59
N ILE A 95 -7.54 -1.75 0.40
CA ILE A 95 -8.90 -1.72 0.93
C ILE A 95 -9.78 -2.39 -0.13
N PRO A 96 -10.37 -3.57 0.16
CA PRO A 96 -11.27 -4.21 -0.79
C PRO A 96 -12.48 -3.31 -1.04
N VAL A 97 -12.78 -3.03 -2.30
CA VAL A 97 -13.92 -2.22 -2.70
C VAL A 97 -14.75 -2.88 -3.78
N GLN A 98 -15.98 -2.41 -3.92
CA GLN A 98 -16.89 -2.77 -5.00
C GLN A 98 -17.57 -1.52 -5.55
N MET A 99 -17.99 -1.60 -6.81
CA MET A 99 -18.88 -0.61 -7.41
C MET A 99 -20.33 -0.93 -7.05
N ASN A 100 -21.07 0.08 -6.61
CA ASN A 100 -22.52 0.05 -6.43
C ASN A 100 -23.15 1.21 -7.22
N GLY A 101 -23.45 0.95 -8.50
CA GLY A 101 -23.74 2.02 -9.46
C GLY A 101 -22.54 2.95 -9.62
N ASP A 102 -22.74 4.24 -9.36
CA ASP A 102 -21.69 5.26 -9.42
C ASP A 102 -20.91 5.42 -8.10
N ASN A 103 -21.27 4.68 -7.06
CA ASN A 103 -20.61 4.74 -5.76
C ASN A 103 -19.53 3.67 -5.63
N ILE A 104 -18.43 4.05 -4.98
CA ILE A 104 -17.40 3.11 -4.52
C ILE A 104 -17.70 2.79 -3.06
N GLU A 105 -17.84 1.51 -2.75
CA GLU A 105 -18.13 1.03 -1.39
C GLU A 105 -17.00 0.13 -0.88
N GLY A 106 -16.61 0.33 0.39
CA GLY A 106 -15.67 -0.55 1.07
C GLY A 106 -16.33 -1.86 1.50
N ILE A 107 -15.67 -2.98 1.25
CA ILE A 107 -16.11 -4.30 1.70
C ILE A 107 -15.52 -4.56 3.09
N THR A 108 -16.38 -4.94 4.04
CA THR A 108 -16.02 -5.08 5.47
C THR A 108 -15.79 -6.53 5.93
N ASP A 109 -15.80 -7.50 5.03
CA ASP A 109 -15.65 -8.93 5.35
C ASP A 109 -14.32 -9.26 6.04
N TYR A 110 -13.28 -8.49 5.71
CA TYR A 110 -11.94 -8.65 6.25
C TYR A 110 -11.41 -7.27 6.62
N LEU A 111 -11.22 -7.01 7.91
CA LEU A 111 -10.77 -5.71 8.43
C LEU A 111 -9.49 -5.81 9.26
N ASP A 112 -8.87 -7.00 9.37
CA ASP A 112 -7.67 -7.19 10.18
C ASP A 112 -6.51 -6.27 9.74
N TRP A 113 -6.49 -5.88 8.46
CA TRP A 113 -5.55 -4.91 7.92
C TRP A 113 -5.65 -3.50 8.53
N TYR A 114 -6.73 -3.14 9.25
CA TYR A 114 -6.73 -1.89 10.03
C TYR A 114 -5.78 -1.96 11.23
N THR A 115 -5.55 -3.17 11.74
CA THR A 115 -5.10 -3.36 13.14
C THR A 115 -3.60 -3.34 13.34
N TYR A 116 -2.78 -3.29 12.29
CA TYR A 116 -1.32 -3.20 12.45
C TYR A 116 -0.85 -1.80 12.86
N CYS A 117 -1.70 -0.79 12.70
CA CYS A 117 -1.39 0.62 12.99
C CYS A 117 -2.24 1.26 14.08
N ASP A 118 -3.02 0.46 14.82
CA ASP A 118 -3.84 0.91 15.96
C ASP A 118 -3.01 1.33 17.17
#